data_AF-A0A5B0KPJ1-F1
#
_entry.id   AF-A0A5B0KPJ1-F1
#
_cell.length_a   1.000
_cell.length_b   1.000
_cell.length_c   1.000
_cell.angle_alpha   90.00
_cell.angle_beta   90.00
_cell.angle_gamma   90.00
#
_symmetry.space_group_name_H-M   'P 1'
#
loop_
_entity.id
_entity.type
_entity.pdbx_description
1 polymer ?
#
loop_
_entity_poly.entity_id
_entity_poly.type
_entity_poly.pdbx_seq_one_letter_code
_entity_poly.pdbx_strand_id
1 'polypeptide(L)' 'MAVSLSPALAECPFCGCREFAIRLQVSGVIREIYRFDGQVADNSGMWDSAQTRQQDKHAYCRDCERPIGQVVGQ' A
#
# COMPACT_ATOMS: atom_id res chain seq x y z
N MET A 1 -10.79 -3.49 10.50
CA MET A 1 -11.04 -3.10 9.10
C MET A 1 -11.06 -4.37 8.27
N ALA A 2 -12.17 -4.69 7.61
CA ALA A 2 -12.25 -5.82 6.69
C ALA A 2 -11.83 -5.35 5.30
N VAL A 3 -10.93 -6.08 4.65
CA VAL A 3 -10.48 -5.79 3.28
C VAL A 3 -11.19 -6.75 2.34
N SER A 4 -11.85 -6.21 1.30
CA SER A 4 -12.56 -7.01 0.30
C SER A 4 -11.84 -6.96 -1.04
N LEU A 5 -11.96 -8.04 -1.81
CA LEU A 5 -11.40 -8.16 -3.17
C LEU A 5 -12.51 -8.09 -4.22
N SER A 6 -12.18 -7.51 -5.38
CA SER A 6 -12.95 -7.67 -6.62
C SER A 6 -12.07 -8.38 -7.67
N PRO A 7 -12.46 -9.60 -8.13
CA PRO A 7 -13.58 -10.43 -7.64
C PRO A 7 -13.37 -10.94 -6.20
N ALA A 8 -14.45 -11.36 -5.55
CA ALA A 8 -14.37 -11.98 -4.22
C ALA A 8 -13.72 -13.38 -4.34
N LEU A 9 -12.61 -13.58 -3.63
CA LEU A 9 -11.83 -14.82 -3.67
C LEU A 9 -11.61 -15.35 -2.25
N ALA A 10 -11.79 -16.67 -2.07
CA ALA A 10 -11.47 -17.35 -0.81
C ALA A 10 -10.02 -17.86 -0.75
N GLU A 11 -9.40 -18.08 -1.91
CA GLU A 11 -8.00 -18.49 -2.08
C GLU A 11 -7.46 -18.04 -3.45
N CYS A 12 -6.14 -18.11 -3.62
CA CYS A 12 -5.47 -17.77 -4.86
C CYS A 12 -5.89 -18.74 -5.98
N PRO A 13 -6.44 -18.25 -7.11
CA PRO A 13 -6.90 -19.12 -8.20
C PRO A 13 -5.76 -19.81 -8.97
N PHE A 14 -4.50 -19.46 -8.68
CA PHE A 14 -3.32 -20.01 -9.37
C PHE A 14 -2.58 -21.07 -8.55
N CYS A 15 -2.56 -20.96 -7.23
CA CYS A 15 -1.79 -21.86 -6.36
C CYS A 15 -2.50 -22.33 -5.08
N GLY A 16 -3.73 -21.86 -4.80
CA GLY A 16 -4.49 -22.25 -3.60
C GLY A 16 -4.05 -21.60 -2.29
N CYS A 17 -3.06 -20.70 -2.30
CA CYS A 17 -2.69 -19.93 -1.10
C CYS A 17 -3.86 -19.07 -0.60
N ARG A 18 -4.07 -19.01 0.71
CA ARG A 18 -5.19 -18.27 1.35
C ARG A 18 -4.83 -16.84 1.77
N GLU A 19 -3.61 -16.41 1.48
CA GLU A 19 -3.08 -15.12 1.90
C GLU A 19 -2.73 -14.24 0.68
N PHE A 20 -2.98 -12.94 0.81
CA PHE A 20 -2.64 -11.96 -0.22
C PHE A 20 -1.95 -10.73 0.38
N ALA A 21 -1.11 -10.06 -0.42
CA ALA A 21 -0.51 -8.76 -0.12
C ALA A 21 -1.22 -7.66 -0.92
N ILE A 22 -1.31 -6.48 -0.32
CA ILE A 22 -1.75 -5.26 -1.01
C ILE A 22 -0.50 -4.46 -1.36
N ARG A 23 -0.32 -4.15 -2.65
CA ARG A 23 0.70 -3.17 -3.07
C ARG A 23 0.00 -1.85 -3.35
N LEU A 24 0.45 -0.80 -2.68
CA LEU A 24 -0.02 0.56 -2.91
C LEU A 24 1.08 1.35 -3.61
N GLN A 25 0.72 2.02 -4.69
CA GLN A 25 1.60 3.01 -5.29
C GLN A 25 1.34 4.37 -4.63
N VAL A 26 2.40 4.94 -4.07
CA VAL A 26 2.41 6.31 -3.54
C VAL A 26 3.13 7.21 -4.55
N SER A 27 2.63 8.43 -4.73
CA SER A 27 3.28 9.47 -5.51
C SER A 27 3.34 10.76 -4.71
N GLY A 28 4.43 11.51 -4.81
CA GLY A 28 4.61 12.73 -4.03
C GLY A 28 6.07 12.94 -3.67
N VAL A 29 6.33 13.91 -2.80
CA VAL A 29 7.66 14.23 -2.30
C VAL A 29 7.68 14.06 -0.79
N ILE A 30 8.55 13.18 -0.29
CA ILE A 30 8.83 13.13 1.14
C ILE A 30 9.85 14.21 1.42
N ARG A 31 9.51 15.15 2.33
CA ARG A 31 10.41 16.23 2.72
C ARG A 31 10.88 16.04 4.15
N GLU A 32 12.14 15.70 4.28
CA GLU A 32 12.82 15.62 5.57
C GLU A 32 13.61 16.92 5.82
N ILE A 33 13.41 17.50 6.99
CA ILE A 33 14.04 18.72 7.45
C ILE A 33 15.01 18.35 8.55
N TYR A 34 16.26 18.79 8.39
CA TYR A 34 17.33 18.62 9.35
C TYR A 34 17.85 19.99 9.77
N ARG A 35 18.18 20.16 11.05
CA ARG A 35 18.83 21.38 11.51
C ARG A 35 20.36 21.23 11.40
N PHE A 36 21.03 22.30 11.01
CA PHE A 36 22.48 22.34 10.88
C PHE A 36 23.22 22.21 12.23
N ASP A 37 22.54 22.52 13.32
CA ASP A 37 23.07 22.41 14.68
C ASP A 37 22.90 21.00 15.29
N GLY A 38 22.42 20.03 14.49
CA GLY A 38 22.21 18.65 14.92
C GLY A 38 21.01 18.44 15.85
N GLN A 39 20.21 19.47 16.12
CA GLN A 39 18.99 19.33 16.90
C GLN A 39 17.83 18.77 16.06
N VAL A 40 16.80 18.25 16.73
CA VAL A 40 15.60 17.74 16.09
C VAL A 40 14.86 18.87 15.36
N ALA A 41 14.52 18.63 14.09
CA ALA A 41 13.63 19.48 13.32
C ALA A 41 12.21 18.90 13.32
N ASP A 42 11.21 19.77 13.25
CA ASP A 42 9.82 19.34 13.09
C ASP A 42 9.59 18.81 11.67
N ASN A 43 9.22 17.53 11.61
CA ASN A 43 8.92 16.79 10.39
C ASN A 43 7.48 16.28 10.39
N SER A 44 6.59 16.83 11.22
CA SER A 44 5.20 16.40 11.33
C SER A 44 4.43 16.42 9.99
N GLY A 45 4.77 17.34 9.07
CA GLY A 45 4.21 17.43 7.72
C GLY A 45 4.98 16.67 6.63
N MET A 46 5.95 15.80 6.97
CA MET A 46 6.81 15.09 6.02
C MET A 46 6.02 14.27 4.98
N TRP A 47 4.84 13.79 5.35
CA TRP A 47 3.96 12.99 4.50
C TRP A 47 2.80 13.79 3.87
N ASP A 48 2.67 15.10 4.12
CA ASP A 48 1.50 15.87 3.64
C ASP A 48 1.35 15.87 2.11
N SER A 49 2.46 15.79 1.39
CA SER A 49 2.44 15.70 -0.07
C SER A 49 2.49 14.26 -0.61
N ALA A 50 2.62 13.26 0.28
CA ALA A 50 2.59 11.86 -0.10
C ALA A 50 1.14 11.46 -0.38
N GLN A 51 0.78 11.47 -1.66
CA GLN A 51 -0.53 11.05 -2.11
C GLN A 51 -0.49 9.54 -2.38
N THR A 52 -1.21 8.78 -1.58
CA THR A 52 -1.57 7.41 -1.99
C THR A 52 -2.45 7.53 -3.23
N ARG A 53 -2.04 6.91 -4.36
CA ARG A 53 -2.97 6.72 -5.48
C ARG A 53 -3.99 5.68 -5.04
N GLN A 54 -5.06 6.15 -4.40
CA GLN A 54 -6.11 5.27 -3.87
C GLN A 54 -6.76 4.41 -4.97
N GLN A 55 -6.64 4.84 -6.23
CA GLN A 55 -7.24 4.19 -7.40
C GLN A 55 -6.51 2.91 -7.86
N ASP A 56 -5.33 2.58 -7.31
CA ASP A 56 -4.50 1.46 -7.80
C ASP A 56 -4.11 0.44 -6.72
N LYS A 57 -4.99 0.17 -5.74
CA LYS A 57 -4.73 -0.88 -4.73
C LYS A 57 -4.92 -2.26 -5.35
N HIS A 58 -3.81 -2.89 -5.72
CA HIS A 58 -3.80 -4.21 -6.31
C HIS A 58 -3.45 -5.27 -5.28
N ALA A 59 -4.17 -6.38 -5.33
CA ALA A 59 -3.93 -7.56 -4.52
C ALA A 59 -3.09 -8.59 -5.28
N TYR A 60 -2.13 -9.17 -4.58
CA TYR A 60 -1.21 -10.18 -5.10
C TYR A 60 -1.20 -11.38 -4.17
N CYS A 61 -1.11 -12.59 -4.72
CA CYS A 61 -0.90 -13.79 -3.90
C CYS A 61 0.42 -13.68 -3.12
N ARG A 62 0.43 -14.09 -1.84
CA ARG A 62 1.67 -14.07 -1.04
C ARG A 62 2.72 -15.08 -1.50
N ASP A 63 2.29 -16.17 -2.10
CA ASP A 63 3.15 -17.31 -2.42
C ASP A 63 3.64 -17.25 -3.88
N CYS A 64 2.73 -17.16 -4.85
CA CYS A 64 3.08 -17.11 -6.27
C CYS A 64 3.24 -15.70 -6.84
N GLU A 65 3.02 -14.66 -6.02
CA GLU A 65 3.17 -13.23 -6.36
C GLU A 65 2.34 -12.73 -7.55
N ARG A 66 1.42 -13.56 -8.06
CA ARG A 66 0.55 -13.19 -9.19
C ARG A 66 -0.52 -12.18 -8.75
N PRO A 67 -0.91 -11.25 -9.64
CA PRO A 67 -2.04 -10.37 -9.40
C PRO A 67 -3.33 -11.21 -9.33
N ILE A 68 -4.15 -10.98 -8.30
CA ILE A 68 -5.40 -11.73 -8.08
C ILE A 68 -6.64 -10.85 -8.12
N GLY A 69 -6.49 -9.52 -8.10
CA GLY A 69 -7.62 -8.59 -8.21
C GLY A 69 -7.30 -7.20 -7.65
N GLN A 70 -8.36 -6.41 -7.47
CA GLN A 70 -8.30 -5.09 -6.84
C GLN A 70 -8.88 -5.16 -5.43
N VAL A 71 -8.39 -4.27 -4.57
CA VAL A 71 -8.94 -4.07 -3.23
C VAL A 71 -10.09 -3.07 -3.32
N VAL A 72 -11.27 -3.47 -2.85
CA VAL A 72 -12.48 -2.62 -2.82
C VAL A 72 -12.92 -2.39 -1.38
N GLY A 73 -13.31 -1.15 -1.08
CA GLY A 73 -13.76 -0.73 0.25
C GLY A 73 -12.60 -0.42 1.21
N GLN A 74 -12.54 0.84 1.65
CA GLN A 74 -11.84 1.29 2.85
C GLN A 74 -12.71 2.31 3.58
#